data_AF-A0A7C5CPI8-F1
#
_entry.id   AF-A0A7C5CPI8-F1
#
_cell.length_a   1.000
_cell.length_b   1.000
_cell.length_c   1.000
_cell.angle_alpha   90.00
_cell.angle_beta   90.00
_cell.angle_gamma   90.00
#
_symmetry.space_group_name_H-M   'P 1'
#
loop_
_entity.id
_entity.type
_entity.pdbx_description
1 polymer ?
#
loop_
_entity_poly.entity_id
_entity_poly.type
_entity_poly.pdbx_seq_one_letter_code
_entity_poly.pdbx_strand_id
1 'polypeptide(L)'
;MRVHYGIALSLCLLSTPALALKCNPEGTQMEMNQCAADDFAKADQALNDAYQALRKKYKDNKPYLKQLKQAQRAWIKFRDAELAAMFACDDEMRMCWGSMYPLLHLYEKETLTENRTKQLKLYLEKGPNPAAGAMESTSQ
;
A
#
# COMPACT_ATOMS: atom_id res chain seq x y z
N MET A 1 44.89 -37.83 -34.15
CA MET A 1 44.98 -36.36 -34.08
C MET A 1 43.77 -35.73 -34.76
N ARG A 2 42.82 -35.19 -34.01
CA ARG A 2 41.88 -34.14 -34.47
C ARG A 2 41.61 -33.24 -33.27
N VAL A 3 42.14 -32.03 -33.33
CA VAL A 3 41.99 -30.98 -32.30
C VAL A 3 40.83 -30.11 -32.78
N HIS A 4 39.74 -30.05 -32.01
CA HIS A 4 38.65 -29.11 -32.26
C HIS A 4 38.80 -27.90 -31.33
N TYR A 5 38.97 -26.73 -31.94
CA TYR A 5 39.08 -25.42 -31.31
C TYR A 5 37.73 -24.69 -31.34
N GLY A 6 37.37 -24.02 -30.23
CA GLY A 6 36.51 -22.83 -30.15
C GLY A 6 35.00 -23.06 -30.32
N ILE A 7 34.08 -22.31 -29.73
CA ILE A 7 34.11 -20.93 -29.19
C ILE A 7 33.10 -20.89 -28.03
N ALA A 8 33.51 -20.48 -26.83
CA ALA A 8 32.59 -20.19 -25.74
C ALA A 8 32.07 -18.75 -25.88
N LEU A 9 30.81 -18.60 -26.27
CA LEU A 9 30.11 -17.32 -26.31
C LEU A 9 29.71 -16.93 -24.87
N SER A 10 30.61 -16.25 -24.15
CA SER A 10 30.28 -15.68 -22.84
C SER A 10 29.32 -14.50 -23.00
N LEU A 11 28.04 -14.74 -22.69
CA LEU A 11 27.01 -13.73 -22.54
C LEU A 11 27.31 -12.92 -21.26
N CYS A 12 27.97 -11.78 -21.42
CA CYS A 12 28.24 -10.85 -20.33
C CYS A 12 26.94 -10.11 -19.97
N LEU A 13 26.27 -10.55 -18.90
CA LEU A 13 25.15 -9.84 -18.29
C LEU A 13 25.68 -8.56 -17.62
N LEU A 14 25.78 -7.48 -18.40
CA LEU A 14 26.01 -6.13 -17.87
C LEU A 14 24.76 -5.70 -17.11
N SER A 15 24.73 -5.97 -15.80
CA SER A 15 23.76 -5.37 -14.89
C SER A 15 24.07 -3.89 -14.75
N THR A 16 23.46 -3.06 -15.61
CA THR A 16 23.48 -1.61 -15.43
C THR A 16 22.77 -1.29 -14.12
N PRO A 17 23.39 -0.56 -13.19
CA PRO A 17 22.68 -0.09 -12.01
C PRO A 17 21.53 0.81 -12.50
N ALA A 18 20.29 0.40 -12.21
CA ALA A 18 19.16 1.27 -12.43
C ALA A 18 19.37 2.52 -11.56
N LEU A 19 19.48 3.69 -12.18
CA LEU A 19 19.48 4.97 -11.47
C LEU A 19 18.17 5.06 -10.69
N ALA A 20 18.24 4.85 -9.38
CA ALA A 20 17.10 5.05 -8.50
C ALA A 20 16.77 6.55 -8.50
N LEU A 21 15.59 6.88 -9.02
CA LEU A 21 15.07 8.24 -8.95
C LEU A 21 14.90 8.63 -7.49
N LYS A 22 15.29 9.86 -7.14
CA LYS A 22 15.14 10.38 -5.78
C LYS A 22 13.87 11.21 -5.68
N CYS A 23 13.18 11.11 -4.55
CA CYS A 23 12.12 12.05 -4.22
C CYS A 23 12.67 13.49 -4.21
N ASN A 24 12.00 14.37 -4.96
CA ASN A 24 12.17 15.81 -4.90
C ASN A 24 10.79 16.48 -5.12
N PRO A 25 10.16 17.06 -4.08
CA PRO A 25 8.83 17.66 -4.19
C PRO A 25 8.79 18.94 -5.02
N GLU A 26 9.94 19.59 -5.22
CA GLU A 26 10.09 20.78 -6.08
C GLU A 26 10.72 20.41 -7.44
N GLY A 27 10.84 19.10 -7.71
CA GLY A 27 11.50 18.57 -8.88
C GLY A 27 10.60 18.35 -10.08
N THR A 28 11.09 17.52 -10.99
CA THR A 28 10.32 17.02 -12.14
C THR A 28 9.10 16.23 -11.68
N GLN A 29 8.10 16.09 -12.56
CA GLN A 29 6.94 15.24 -12.26
C GLN A 29 7.33 13.80 -11.91
N MET A 30 8.42 13.28 -12.47
CA MET A 30 8.90 11.95 -12.14
C MET A 30 9.39 11.89 -10.69
N GLU A 31 10.15 12.89 -10.23
CA GLU A 31 10.65 12.96 -8.86
C GLU A 31 9.52 13.21 -7.85
N MET A 32 8.51 14.02 -8.22
CA MET A 32 7.30 14.19 -7.41
C MET A 32 6.51 12.88 -7.30
N ASN A 33 6.37 12.13 -8.39
CA ASN A 33 5.75 10.80 -8.36
C ASN A 33 6.53 9.83 -7.46
N GLN A 34 7.85 9.93 -7.42
CA GLN A 34 8.68 9.15 -6.51
C GLN A 34 8.41 9.51 -5.04
N CYS A 35 8.27 10.79 -4.71
CA CYS A 35 7.85 11.19 -3.37
C CYS A 35 6.52 10.56 -2.96
N ALA A 36 5.51 10.64 -3.83
CA ALA A 36 4.20 10.04 -3.56
C ALA A 36 4.28 8.51 -3.40
N ALA A 37 5.19 7.85 -4.12
CA ALA A 37 5.42 6.41 -3.97
C ALA A 37 6.08 6.08 -2.62
N ASP A 38 7.07 6.87 -2.20
CA ASP A 38 7.76 6.71 -0.92
C ASP A 38 6.80 6.95 0.26
N ASP A 39 5.95 7.96 0.16
CA ASP A 39 4.96 8.30 1.19
C ASP A 39 3.85 7.25 1.30
N PHE A 40 3.31 6.78 0.16
CA PHE A 40 2.41 5.64 0.15
C PHE A 40 3.04 4.39 0.76
N ALA A 41 4.32 4.10 0.47
CA ALA A 41 5.01 2.95 1.05
C ALA A 41 5.12 3.04 2.58
N LYS A 42 5.39 4.23 3.13
CA LYS A 42 5.37 4.47 4.59
C LYS A 42 3.99 4.23 5.18
N ALA A 43 2.93 4.72 4.54
CA ALA A 43 1.56 4.52 5.00
C ALA A 43 1.14 3.04 4.96
N ASP A 44 1.51 2.30 3.91
CA ASP A 44 1.24 0.87 3.80
C ASP A 44 2.02 0.07 4.86
N GLN A 45 3.27 0.44 5.16
CA GLN A 45 4.00 -0.16 6.26
C GLN A 45 3.30 0.06 7.60
N ALA A 46 2.86 1.29 7.90
CA ALA A 46 2.14 1.61 9.13
C ALA A 46 0.81 0.83 9.28
N LEU A 47 0.08 0.63 8.17
CA LEU A 47 -1.11 -0.22 8.12
C LEU A 47 -0.78 -1.67 8.47
N ASN A 48 0.27 -2.22 7.87
CA ASN A 48 0.71 -3.59 8.12
C ASN A 48 1.15 -3.78 9.57
N ASP A 49 1.90 -2.84 10.13
CA ASP A 49 2.32 -2.88 11.53
C ASP A 49 1.11 -2.90 12.49
N ALA A 50 0.12 -2.03 12.27
CA ALA A 50 -1.12 -2.02 13.05
C ALA A 50 -1.90 -3.34 12.92
N TYR A 51 -1.97 -3.91 11.71
CA TYR A 51 -2.59 -5.21 11.47
C TYR A 51 -1.87 -6.35 12.22
N GLN A 52 -0.53 -6.39 12.18
CA GLN A 52 0.25 -7.40 12.90
C GLN A 52 0.11 -7.24 14.42
N ALA A 53 0.08 -6.00 14.92
CA ALA A 53 -0.15 -5.74 16.33
C ALA A 53 -1.52 -6.29 16.79
N LEU A 54 -2.59 -6.11 15.99
CA LEU A 54 -3.90 -6.71 16.28
C LEU A 54 -3.83 -8.23 16.30
N ARG A 55 -3.16 -8.83 15.30
CA ARG A 55 -2.98 -10.28 15.26
C ARG A 55 -2.25 -10.82 16.48
N LYS A 56 -1.23 -10.11 16.96
CA LYS A 56 -0.48 -10.45 18.18
C LYS A 56 -1.34 -10.31 19.43
N LYS A 57 -2.07 -9.18 19.58
CA LYS A 57 -2.95 -8.90 20.73
C LYS A 57 -4.06 -9.94 20.87
N TYR A 58 -4.66 -10.34 19.75
CA TYR A 58 -5.79 -11.26 19.71
C TYR A 58 -5.40 -12.68 19.26
N LYS A 59 -4.14 -13.10 19.47
CA LYS A 59 -3.59 -14.38 18.98
C LYS A 59 -4.44 -15.61 19.34
N ASP A 60 -5.15 -15.57 20.46
CA ASP A 60 -5.96 -16.68 20.98
C ASP A 60 -7.44 -16.58 20.56
N ASN A 61 -7.89 -15.43 20.06
CA ASN A 61 -9.25 -15.24 19.55
C ASN A 61 -9.34 -15.59 18.05
N LYS A 62 -9.35 -16.88 17.74
CA LYS A 62 -9.39 -17.38 16.35
C LYS A 62 -10.60 -16.88 15.54
N PRO A 63 -11.83 -16.84 16.08
CA PRO A 63 -12.98 -16.29 15.35
C PRO A 63 -12.75 -14.84 14.93
N TYR A 64 -12.27 -13.99 15.84
CA TYR A 64 -11.96 -12.59 15.52
C TYR A 64 -10.88 -12.48 14.42
N LEU A 65 -9.76 -13.21 14.55
CA LEU A 65 -8.68 -13.12 13.57
C LEU A 65 -9.11 -13.57 12.17
N LYS A 66 -9.99 -14.57 12.07
CA LYS A 66 -10.60 -14.99 10.80
C LYS A 66 -11.36 -13.84 10.14
N GLN A 67 -12.24 -13.19 10.91
CA GLN A 67 -13.06 -12.08 10.42
C GLN A 67 -12.21 -10.82 10.13
N LEU A 68 -11.21 -10.52 10.96
CA LEU A 68 -10.27 -9.41 10.73
C LEU A 68 -9.51 -9.59 9.41
N LYS A 69 -9.03 -10.81 9.11
CA LYS A 69 -8.38 -11.11 7.83
C LYS A 69 -9.33 -10.92 6.65
N GLN A 70 -10.58 -11.38 6.78
CA GLN A 70 -11.59 -11.18 5.74
C GLN A 70 -11.89 -9.68 5.52
N ALA A 71 -12.09 -8.93 6.60
CA ALA A 71 -12.33 -7.50 6.55
C ALA A 71 -11.16 -6.74 5.90
N GLN A 72 -9.90 -7.09 6.21
CA GLN A 72 -8.74 -6.45 5.61
C GLN A 72 -8.62 -6.73 4.10
N ARG A 73 -8.92 -7.96 3.66
CA ARG A 73 -8.96 -8.30 2.22
C ARG A 73 -10.09 -7.59 1.49
N ALA A 74 -11.25 -7.47 2.12
CA ALA A 74 -12.37 -6.71 1.58
C ALA A 74 -12.03 -5.22 1.49
N TRP A 75 -11.36 -4.65 2.50
CA TRP A 75 -10.91 -3.27 2.49
C TRP A 75 -9.92 -2.98 1.36
N ILE A 76 -8.98 -3.89 1.06
CA ILE A 76 -8.07 -3.73 -0.10
C ILE A 76 -8.88 -3.63 -1.40
N LYS A 77 -9.87 -4.52 -1.60
CA LYS A 77 -10.75 -4.46 -2.77
C LYS A 77 -11.54 -3.15 -2.83
N PHE A 78 -12.05 -2.69 -1.69
CA PHE A 78 -12.72 -1.41 -1.58
C PHE A 78 -11.79 -0.26 -1.97
N ARG A 79 -10.58 -0.18 -1.41
CA ARG A 79 -9.60 0.88 -1.73
C ARG A 79 -9.31 0.93 -3.22
N ASP A 80 -9.08 -0.23 -3.83
CA ASP A 80 -8.75 -0.31 -5.25
C ASP A 80 -9.97 0.07 -6.12
N ALA A 81 -11.19 -0.30 -5.72
CA ALA A 81 -12.42 0.10 -6.40
C ALA A 81 -12.75 1.59 -6.22
N GLU A 82 -12.49 2.15 -5.04
CA GLU A 82 -12.68 3.57 -4.73
C GLU A 82 -11.75 4.42 -5.59
N LEU A 83 -10.48 4.04 -5.70
CA LEU A 83 -9.54 4.69 -6.61
C LEU A 83 -9.99 4.59 -8.07
N ALA A 84 -10.47 3.42 -8.50
CA ALA A 84 -11.00 3.27 -9.86
C ALA A 84 -12.21 4.19 -10.12
N ALA A 85 -13.05 4.44 -9.11
CA ALA A 85 -14.17 5.38 -9.20
C ALA A 85 -13.68 6.85 -9.21
N MET A 86 -12.74 7.21 -8.34
CA MET A 86 -12.17 8.56 -8.24
C MET A 86 -11.48 9.00 -9.53
N PHE A 87 -10.81 8.06 -10.21
CA PHE A 87 -10.07 8.30 -11.44
C PHE A 87 -10.76 7.72 -12.68
N ALA A 88 -12.09 7.52 -12.63
CA ALA A 88 -12.85 6.97 -13.75
C ALA A 88 -12.62 7.79 -15.03
N CYS A 89 -12.36 7.08 -16.13
CA CYS A 89 -11.99 7.65 -17.42
C CYS A 89 -12.32 6.63 -18.51
N ASP A 90 -12.98 7.08 -19.59
CA ASP A 90 -13.33 6.23 -20.74
C ASP A 90 -12.17 6.12 -21.76
N ASP A 91 -11.11 6.92 -21.58
CA ASP A 91 -9.88 6.93 -22.38
C ASP A 91 -8.67 6.42 -21.57
N GLU A 92 -7.46 6.51 -22.14
CA GLU A 92 -6.24 6.28 -21.39
C GLU A 92 -6.10 7.28 -20.23
N MET A 93 -5.65 6.81 -19.06
CA MET A 93 -5.49 7.65 -17.86
C MET A 93 -4.68 8.93 -18.10
N ARG A 94 -3.68 8.87 -18.99
CA ARG A 94 -2.88 10.04 -19.37
C ARG A 94 -3.66 11.09 -20.16
N MET A 95 -4.70 10.71 -20.90
CA MET A 95 -5.55 11.63 -21.65
C MET A 95 -6.53 12.37 -20.73
N CYS A 96 -7.09 11.69 -19.73
CA CYS A 96 -7.99 12.32 -18.76
C CYS A 96 -7.26 13.15 -17.69
N TRP A 97 -6.17 12.60 -17.12
CA TRP A 97 -5.55 13.11 -15.90
C TRP A 97 -4.11 13.61 -16.09
N GLY A 98 -3.58 13.50 -17.31
CA GLY A 98 -2.26 14.03 -17.65
C GLY A 98 -1.13 13.35 -16.87
N SER A 99 -0.01 14.08 -16.75
CA SER A 99 1.17 13.61 -16.04
C SER A 99 1.03 13.62 -14.51
N MET A 100 -0.01 14.26 -13.98
CA MET A 100 -0.30 14.31 -12.54
C MET A 100 -0.98 13.04 -12.02
N TYR A 101 -1.54 12.21 -12.90
CA TYR A 101 -2.25 10.98 -12.51
C TYR A 101 -1.51 10.12 -11.48
N PRO A 102 -0.21 9.74 -11.69
CA PRO A 102 0.46 8.86 -10.74
C PRO A 102 0.62 9.49 -9.35
N LEU A 103 0.88 10.81 -9.30
CA LEU A 103 1.00 11.56 -8.06
C LEU A 103 -0.34 11.56 -7.29
N LEU A 104 -1.41 11.98 -7.95
CA LEU A 104 -2.74 12.09 -7.32
C LEU A 104 -3.28 10.71 -6.91
N HIS A 105 -3.11 9.71 -7.76
CA HIS A 105 -3.54 8.35 -7.46
C HIS A 105 -2.81 7.77 -6.23
N LEU A 106 -1.50 8.03 -6.09
CA LEU A 106 -0.74 7.58 -4.92
C LEU A 106 -1.13 8.34 -3.66
N TYR A 107 -1.36 9.66 -3.76
CA TYR A 107 -1.83 10.48 -2.65
C TYR A 107 -3.19 10.02 -2.09
N GLU A 108 -4.17 9.74 -2.95
CA GLU A 108 -5.47 9.22 -2.51
C GLU A 108 -5.35 7.81 -1.92
N LYS A 109 -4.50 6.96 -2.52
CA LYS A 109 -4.22 5.62 -2.01
C LYS A 109 -3.57 5.66 -0.62
N GLU A 110 -2.66 6.59 -0.39
CA GLU A 110 -2.07 6.89 0.91
C GLU A 110 -3.14 7.30 1.90
N THR A 111 -3.97 8.30 1.57
CA THR A 111 -5.04 8.82 2.43
C THR A 111 -6.01 7.73 2.90
N LEU A 112 -6.49 6.90 1.96
CA LEU A 112 -7.34 5.74 2.28
C LEU A 112 -6.62 4.75 3.22
N THR A 113 -5.32 4.53 3.01
CA THR A 113 -4.48 3.63 3.80
C THR A 113 -4.25 4.16 5.21
N GLU A 114 -4.00 5.46 5.37
CA GLU A 114 -3.90 6.11 6.68
C GLU A 114 -5.21 6.02 7.48
N ASN A 115 -6.34 6.26 6.82
CA ASN A 115 -7.65 6.16 7.44
C ASN A 115 -7.93 4.75 7.96
N ARG A 116 -7.54 3.73 7.20
CA ARG A 116 -7.63 2.35 7.67
C ARG A 116 -6.68 2.09 8.85
N THR A 117 -5.45 2.60 8.79
CA THR A 117 -4.50 2.51 9.91
C THR A 117 -5.08 3.12 11.19
N LYS A 118 -5.72 4.29 11.11
CA LYS A 118 -6.40 4.93 12.25
C LYS A 118 -7.50 4.02 12.82
N GLN A 119 -8.31 3.37 11.98
CA GLN A 119 -9.32 2.40 12.43
C GLN A 119 -8.68 1.19 13.14
N LEU A 120 -7.61 0.61 12.59
CA LEU A 120 -6.92 -0.53 13.21
C LEU A 120 -6.29 -0.17 14.55
N LYS A 121 -5.71 1.04 14.67
CA LYS A 121 -5.18 1.58 15.93
C LYS A 121 -6.28 1.80 16.97
N LEU A 122 -7.45 2.29 16.55
CA LEU A 122 -8.61 2.39 17.44
C LEU A 122 -9.02 1.01 17.99
N TYR A 123 -8.98 -0.04 17.18
CA TYR A 123 -9.25 -1.40 17.65
C TYR A 123 -8.18 -1.92 18.63
N LEU A 124 -6.91 -1.50 18.46
CA LEU A 124 -5.84 -1.81 19.41
C LEU A 124 -6.08 -1.13 20.76
N GLU A 125 -6.55 0.11 20.77
CA GLU A 125 -6.73 0.89 21.99
C GLU A 125 -8.03 0.53 22.72
N LYS A 126 -9.15 0.54 21.99
CA LYS A 126 -10.51 0.46 22.55
C LYS A 126 -11.22 -0.87 22.27
N GLY A 127 -10.53 -1.81 21.62
CA GLY A 127 -11.11 -3.07 21.18
C GLY A 127 -11.88 -2.96 19.86
N PRO A 128 -12.24 -4.11 19.24
CA PRO A 128 -12.83 -4.15 17.89
C PRO A 128 -14.25 -3.57 17.80
N ASN A 129 -14.91 -3.31 18.93
CA ASN A 129 -16.21 -2.64 19.00
C ASN A 129 -16.16 -1.48 20.01
N PRO A 130 -15.50 -0.37 19.65
CA PRO A 130 -15.27 0.74 20.58
C PRO A 130 -16.57 1.48 20.98
N ALA A 131 -17.60 1.45 20.13
CA ALA A 131 -18.89 2.04 20.43
C ALA A 131 -19.65 1.25 21.52
N ALA A 132 -19.60 -0.09 21.48
CA ALA A 132 -20.21 -0.90 22.55
C ALA A 132 -19.58 -0.63 23.92
N GLY A 133 -18.25 -0.51 23.98
CA GLY A 133 -17.57 -0.18 25.24
C GLY A 133 -17.96 1.19 25.82
N ALA A 134 -18.25 2.17 24.97
CA ALA A 134 -18.71 3.49 25.42
C ALA A 134 -20.16 3.49 25.95
N MET A 135 -21.02 2.62 25.41
CA MET A 135 -22.41 2.47 25.87
C MET A 135 -22.50 1.73 27.21
N GLU A 136 -21.59 0.78 27.48
CA GLU A 136 -21.50 0.11 28.78
C GLU A 136 -21.04 1.07 29.89
N SER A 137 -20.09 1.97 29.60
CA SER A 137 -19.59 2.94 30.58
C SER A 137 -20.56 4.07 30.94
N THR A 138 -21.63 4.26 30.15
CA THR A 138 -22.65 5.30 30.38
C THR A 138 -23.90 4.77 31.09
N SER A 139 -23.95 3.46 31.36
CA SER A 139 -25.05 2.78 32.06
C SER A 139 -24.72 2.48 33.53
N GLN A 140 -23.57 2.96 34.03
CA GLN A 140 -23.10 2.88 35.42
C GLN A 140 -23.01 4.29 36.00
#